data_AF-A0AAU8JU24-F1
#
_entry.id   AF-A0AAU8JU24-F1
#
_cell.length_a   1.000
_cell.length_b   1.000
_cell.length_c   1.000
_cell.angle_alpha   90.00
_cell.angle_beta   90.00
_cell.angle_gamma   90.00
#
_symmetry.space_group_name_H-M   'P 1'
#
loop_
_entity.id
_entity.type
_entity.pdbx_description
1 polymer ?
#
loop_
_entity_poly.entity_id
_entity_poly.type
_entity_poly.pdbx_seq_one_letter_code
_entity_poly.pdbx_strand_id
1 'polypeptide(L)'
;MTALRTGRRAALLAASVLTATALAVSVGTAGDAAASPTLPVPVIEPEQAQALAAGLEQDLGQDRTAGSYLDAAGRLVVTVTDRQAADQVKAAGAVARMVPHSGAQLTAATAELDRSAAVPGTAWAVDPVTNQVVLSTDSSVTGAGLEKVRMAAASLGAVVRVEPMLGRLTTKLAGGDAIYGSGYRCSLGFNVHQGSTQYFLTAGHCGAAVPTWYSDRGQTVKLGNTANARFPGDDFALVGYTNGSTPPSAVDLYNATTRSITGASTPAVGLSVSRSGSTTGVHSGKVTALNATVNYAEGTVRGLIKTSVCAEPGDSGGPLFSGNTAHGLTSGGSGDCTVGGTTYFQPVTEALAAYGVTVG
;
A
#
# COMPACT_ATOMS: atom_id res chain seq x y z
N MET A 1 -50.79 3.94 73.53
CA MET A 1 -51.03 2.50 73.78
C MET A 1 -52.49 2.24 73.53
N THR A 2 -52.84 1.42 72.54
CA THR A 2 -54.25 1.22 72.16
C THR A 2 -54.43 -0.20 71.65
N ALA A 3 -55.37 -0.93 72.25
CA ALA A 3 -55.75 -2.28 71.84
C ALA A 3 -57.27 -2.38 71.76
N LEU A 4 -57.79 -3.07 70.74
CA LEU A 4 -59.19 -3.46 70.62
C LEU A 4 -59.28 -4.85 70.00
N ARG A 5 -60.25 -5.65 70.46
CA ARG A 5 -60.23 -7.11 70.30
C ARG A 5 -61.65 -7.71 70.26
N THR A 6 -62.13 -8.05 69.06
CA THR A 6 -63.35 -8.82 68.73
C THR A 6 -63.31 -9.09 67.20
N GLY A 7 -63.69 -10.22 66.59
CA GLY A 7 -64.38 -11.44 67.05
C GLY A 7 -65.92 -11.35 66.86
N ARG A 8 -66.65 -12.28 66.22
CA ARG A 8 -66.42 -13.60 65.55
C ARG A 8 -67.55 -13.80 64.46
N ARG A 9 -67.96 -14.93 63.83
CA ARG A 9 -67.64 -16.39 63.84
C ARG A 9 -68.20 -17.13 62.57
N ALA A 10 -67.41 -17.47 61.54
CA ALA A 10 -67.81 -18.44 60.48
C ALA A 10 -66.60 -18.90 59.63
N ALA A 11 -66.51 -20.11 59.06
CA ALA A 11 -67.07 -21.43 59.43
C ALA A 11 -66.15 -22.52 58.80
N LEU A 12 -66.06 -23.71 59.38
CA LEU A 12 -65.19 -24.78 58.84
C LEU A 12 -65.90 -25.58 57.75
N LEU A 13 -65.12 -26.02 56.76
CA LEU A 13 -65.19 -27.37 56.19
C LEU A 13 -63.86 -27.70 55.51
N ALA A 14 -63.43 -28.97 55.57
CA ALA A 14 -62.16 -29.42 55.02
C ALA A 14 -62.39 -30.67 54.14
N ALA A 15 -61.71 -30.72 53.01
CA ALA A 15 -61.65 -31.91 52.15
C ALA A 15 -60.30 -31.93 51.42
N SER A 16 -59.43 -32.87 51.77
CA SER A 16 -58.21 -33.17 51.03
C SER A 16 -58.51 -34.24 49.98
N VAL A 17 -58.08 -34.01 48.73
CA VAL A 17 -58.15 -35.00 47.65
C VAL A 17 -56.78 -35.14 47.02
N LEU A 18 -56.27 -36.37 47.00
CA LEU A 18 -55.03 -36.76 46.35
C LEU A 18 -55.36 -37.28 44.94
N THR A 19 -54.78 -36.70 43.90
CA THR A 19 -54.75 -37.27 42.54
C THR A 19 -53.37 -37.04 41.92
N ALA A 20 -52.99 -37.88 40.96
CA ALA A 20 -51.59 -38.09 40.61
C ALA A 20 -51.30 -38.00 39.10
N THR A 21 -50.01 -37.85 38.78
CA THR A 21 -49.34 -38.23 37.53
C THR A 21 -49.91 -37.75 36.19
N ALA A 22 -49.16 -36.84 35.55
CA ALA A 22 -48.62 -37.08 34.21
C ALA A 22 -47.29 -36.30 34.05
N LEU A 23 -46.19 -36.99 33.76
CA LEU A 23 -44.89 -36.36 33.51
C LEU A 23 -44.62 -36.31 32.00
N ALA A 24 -44.86 -35.15 31.39
CA ALA A 24 -44.62 -34.96 29.95
C ALA A 24 -43.15 -34.65 29.68
N VAL A 25 -42.37 -35.67 29.31
CA VAL A 25 -41.00 -35.49 28.82
C VAL A 25 -41.03 -35.03 27.36
N SER A 26 -40.95 -33.72 27.13
CA SER A 26 -40.71 -33.16 25.80
C SER A 26 -39.24 -33.37 25.43
N VAL A 27 -38.96 -34.43 24.66
CA VAL A 27 -37.66 -34.61 24.01
C VAL A 27 -37.51 -33.53 22.94
N GLY A 28 -36.88 -32.41 23.30
CA GLY A 28 -36.48 -31.39 22.35
C GLY A 28 -35.47 -31.98 21.39
N THR A 29 -35.85 -32.14 20.13
CA THR A 29 -34.90 -32.47 19.06
C THR A 29 -33.83 -31.38 19.00
N ALA A 30 -32.55 -31.77 19.04
CA ALA A 30 -31.47 -30.84 18.75
C ALA A 30 -31.64 -30.36 17.30
N GLY A 31 -32.15 -29.14 17.14
CA GLY A 31 -32.18 -28.51 15.83
C GLY A 31 -30.75 -28.23 15.41
N ASP A 32 -30.37 -28.68 14.21
CA ASP A 32 -29.11 -28.27 13.60
C ASP A 32 -29.03 -26.74 13.62
N ALA A 33 -27.93 -26.22 14.14
CA ALA A 33 -27.65 -24.80 14.12
C ALA A 33 -27.35 -24.38 12.67
N ALA A 34 -28.42 -24.18 11.89
CA ALA A 34 -28.36 -23.77 10.50
C ALA A 34 -27.47 -22.53 10.38
N ALA A 35 -26.30 -22.71 9.77
CA ALA A 35 -25.32 -21.65 9.63
C ALA A 35 -26.00 -20.49 8.90
N SER A 36 -26.07 -19.32 9.54
CA SER A 36 -26.68 -18.13 8.95
C SER A 36 -26.05 -17.89 7.57
N PRO A 37 -26.86 -17.68 6.51
CA PRO A 37 -26.33 -17.55 5.16
C PRO A 37 -25.31 -16.41 5.14
N THR A 38 -24.05 -16.76 4.89
CA THR A 38 -22.96 -15.79 4.82
C THR A 38 -23.17 -14.96 3.57
N LEU A 39 -23.63 -13.72 3.78
CA LEU A 39 -23.83 -12.78 2.68
C LEU A 39 -22.51 -12.64 1.90
N PRO A 40 -22.54 -12.63 0.56
CA PRO A 40 -21.33 -12.46 -0.24
C PRO A 40 -20.62 -11.15 0.15
N VAL A 41 -19.36 -11.25 0.57
CA VAL A 41 -18.50 -10.09 0.82
C VAL A 41 -18.42 -9.28 -0.48
N PRO A 42 -18.82 -8.00 -0.47
CA PRO A 42 -18.90 -7.20 -1.68
C PRO A 42 -17.52 -6.94 -2.28
N VAL A 43 -17.48 -6.84 -3.60
CA VAL A 43 -16.40 -6.14 -4.30
C VAL A 43 -16.82 -4.67 -4.32
N ILE A 44 -15.97 -3.81 -3.75
CA ILE A 44 -16.16 -2.35 -3.70
C ILE A 44 -15.04 -1.69 -4.50
N GLU A 45 -15.22 -0.42 -4.88
CA GLU A 45 -14.20 0.28 -5.68
C GLU A 45 -12.86 0.33 -4.93
N PRO A 46 -11.69 0.19 -5.58
CA PRO A 46 -10.41 0.06 -4.89
C PRO A 46 -10.06 1.20 -3.93
N GLU A 47 -10.53 2.41 -4.21
CA GLU A 47 -10.38 3.58 -3.33
C GLU A 47 -11.27 3.47 -2.07
N GLN A 48 -12.49 2.93 -2.21
CA GLN A 48 -13.36 2.62 -1.08
C GLN A 48 -12.79 1.47 -0.24
N ALA A 49 -12.21 0.45 -0.90
CA ALA A 49 -11.50 -0.64 -0.23
C ALA A 49 -10.31 -0.12 0.57
N GLN A 50 -9.51 0.79 0.00
CA GLN A 50 -8.38 1.39 0.71
C GLN A 50 -8.83 2.28 1.89
N ALA A 51 -9.90 3.05 1.73
CA ALA A 51 -10.44 3.87 2.82
C ALA A 51 -10.98 3.01 3.99
N LEU A 52 -11.70 1.93 3.66
CA LEU A 52 -12.18 0.94 4.64
C LEU A 52 -11.01 0.21 5.32
N ALA A 53 -9.98 -0.16 4.55
CA ALA A 53 -8.76 -0.79 5.07
C ALA A 53 -8.03 0.12 6.06
N ALA A 54 -7.80 1.39 5.70
CA ALA A 54 -7.13 2.36 6.58
C ALA A 54 -7.89 2.59 7.89
N GLY A 55 -9.23 2.69 7.83
CA GLY A 55 -10.08 2.77 9.02
C GLY A 55 -9.97 1.53 9.91
N LEU A 56 -10.09 0.33 9.33
CA LEU A 56 -9.95 -0.94 10.06
C LEU A 56 -8.55 -1.12 10.65
N GLU A 57 -7.48 -0.74 9.95
CA GLU A 57 -6.11 -0.83 10.46
C GLU A 57 -5.86 0.17 11.60
N GLN A 58 -6.47 1.36 11.55
CA GLN A 58 -6.45 2.35 12.63
C GLN A 58 -7.23 1.88 13.87
N ASP A 59 -8.46 1.37 13.69
CA ASP A 59 -9.33 0.93 14.80
C ASP A 59 -8.81 -0.35 15.49
N LEU A 60 -8.16 -1.26 14.74
CA LEU A 60 -7.58 -2.48 15.27
C LEU A 60 -6.22 -2.25 15.94
N GLY A 61 -5.38 -1.39 15.36
CA GLY A 61 -4.01 -1.16 15.81
C GLY A 61 -3.04 -2.29 15.44
N GLN A 62 -1.74 -1.96 15.42
CA GLN A 62 -0.68 -2.84 14.88
C GLN A 62 -0.49 -4.18 15.61
N ASP A 63 -0.99 -4.34 16.84
CA ASP A 63 -0.94 -5.63 17.55
C ASP A 63 -2.01 -6.62 17.04
N ARG A 64 -3.10 -6.11 16.46
CA ARG A 64 -4.30 -6.87 16.10
C ARG A 64 -4.49 -7.05 14.60
N THR A 65 -4.00 -6.11 13.79
CA THR A 65 -3.89 -6.23 12.33
C THR A 65 -2.44 -6.43 11.89
N ALA A 66 -2.23 -7.06 10.73
CA ALA A 66 -0.93 -7.12 10.05
C ALA A 66 -0.97 -6.54 8.62
N GLY A 67 -1.95 -5.68 8.36
CA GLY A 67 -2.18 -5.03 7.07
C GLY A 67 -3.23 -5.74 6.21
N SER A 68 -3.46 -5.21 5.01
CA SER A 68 -4.56 -5.60 4.13
C SER A 68 -4.14 -5.72 2.66
N TYR A 69 -4.99 -6.37 1.86
CA TYR A 69 -4.84 -6.51 0.42
C TYR A 69 -6.18 -6.81 -0.26
N LEU A 70 -6.26 -6.56 -1.56
CA LEU A 70 -7.31 -7.04 -2.45
C LEU A 70 -6.99 -8.47 -2.91
N ASP A 71 -7.95 -9.39 -2.77
CA ASP A 71 -7.79 -10.75 -3.28
C ASP A 71 -8.00 -10.84 -4.81
N ALA A 72 -7.87 -12.05 -5.36
CA ALA A 72 -8.03 -12.29 -6.80
C ALA A 72 -9.46 -11.99 -7.34
N ALA A 73 -10.46 -11.85 -6.46
CA ALA A 73 -11.82 -11.43 -6.80
C ALA A 73 -12.05 -9.93 -6.55
N GLY A 74 -11.03 -9.17 -6.10
CA GLY A 74 -11.14 -7.75 -5.77
C GLY A 74 -11.75 -7.46 -4.39
N ARG A 75 -11.92 -8.47 -3.54
CA ARG A 75 -12.46 -8.28 -2.17
C ARG A 75 -11.36 -7.81 -1.24
N LEU A 76 -11.67 -6.86 -0.35
CA LEU A 76 -10.77 -6.45 0.72
C LEU A 76 -10.58 -7.61 1.71
N VAL A 77 -9.32 -8.00 1.93
CA VAL A 77 -8.88 -8.89 3.00
C VAL A 77 -8.07 -8.09 4.01
N VAL A 78 -8.46 -8.14 5.28
CA VAL A 78 -7.66 -7.61 6.39
C VAL A 78 -7.11 -8.79 7.20
N THR A 79 -5.79 -8.77 7.45
CA THR A 79 -5.12 -9.79 8.24
C THR A 79 -5.19 -9.46 9.71
N VAL A 80 -5.49 -10.46 10.55
CA VAL A 80 -5.78 -10.27 11.98
C VAL A 80 -5.18 -11.36 12.86
N THR A 81 -4.76 -11.01 14.07
CA THR A 81 -4.15 -11.95 15.03
C THR A 81 -5.13 -12.57 16.02
N ASP A 82 -6.33 -11.99 16.19
CA ASP A 82 -7.37 -12.48 17.11
C ASP A 82 -8.78 -12.56 16.52
N ARG A 83 -9.68 -13.29 17.21
CA ARG A 83 -11.06 -13.55 16.73
C ARG A 83 -11.99 -12.34 16.81
N GLN A 84 -11.86 -11.48 17.81
CA GLN A 84 -12.69 -10.27 17.93
C GLN A 84 -12.32 -9.28 16.82
N ALA A 85 -11.03 -9.13 16.51
CA ALA A 85 -10.58 -8.39 15.33
C ALA A 85 -11.17 -8.99 14.03
N ALA A 86 -11.15 -10.33 13.91
CA ALA A 86 -11.77 -11.01 12.76
C ALA A 86 -13.28 -10.75 12.64
N ASP A 87 -14.00 -10.66 13.76
CA ASP A 87 -15.44 -10.41 13.74
C ASP A 87 -15.77 -8.92 13.46
N GLN A 88 -14.93 -7.98 13.91
CA GLN A 88 -15.01 -6.57 13.53
C GLN A 88 -14.81 -6.37 12.02
N VAL A 89 -13.79 -6.99 11.43
CA VAL A 89 -13.52 -6.95 9.97
C VAL A 89 -14.69 -7.51 9.15
N LYS A 90 -15.30 -8.62 9.58
CA LYS A 90 -16.50 -9.19 8.93
C LYS A 90 -17.71 -8.25 9.05
N ALA A 91 -17.93 -7.66 10.22
CA ALA A 91 -19.04 -6.73 10.45
C ALA A 91 -18.92 -5.45 9.60
N ALA A 92 -17.69 -5.03 9.32
CA ALA A 92 -17.38 -3.93 8.40
C ALA A 92 -17.44 -4.33 6.90
N GLY A 93 -17.82 -5.56 6.58
CA GLY A 93 -18.00 -6.03 5.20
C GLY A 93 -16.73 -6.47 4.48
N ALA A 94 -15.65 -6.80 5.20
CA ALA A 94 -14.39 -7.27 4.64
C ALA A 94 -14.08 -8.73 5.01
N VAL A 95 -13.14 -9.36 4.29
CA VAL A 95 -12.68 -10.73 4.59
C VAL A 95 -11.64 -10.68 5.71
N ALA A 96 -11.94 -11.31 6.85
CA ALA A 96 -10.94 -11.51 7.90
C ALA A 96 -10.06 -12.73 7.63
N ARG A 97 -8.73 -12.56 7.67
CA ARG A 97 -7.76 -13.66 7.58
C ARG A 97 -6.91 -13.75 8.84
N MET A 98 -7.04 -14.85 9.58
CA MET A 98 -6.18 -15.14 10.73
C MET A 98 -4.72 -15.31 10.30
N VAL A 99 -3.78 -14.68 11.03
CA VAL A 99 -2.34 -14.73 10.75
C VAL A 99 -1.50 -14.82 12.04
N PRO A 100 -0.28 -15.42 12.01
CA PRO A 100 0.55 -15.62 13.20
C PRO A 100 1.37 -14.40 13.66
N HIS A 101 1.66 -13.44 12.77
CA HIS A 101 2.47 -12.26 13.09
C HIS A 101 1.65 -10.97 13.02
N SER A 102 1.80 -10.10 14.02
CA SER A 102 1.16 -8.78 14.05
C SER A 102 1.91 -7.75 13.20
N GLY A 103 1.24 -6.66 12.84
CA GLY A 103 1.86 -5.49 12.19
C GLY A 103 3.00 -4.91 13.04
N ALA A 104 2.89 -4.94 14.37
CA ALA A 104 3.94 -4.50 15.28
C ALA A 104 5.19 -5.41 15.20
N GLN A 105 5.00 -6.73 15.10
CA GLN A 105 6.12 -7.67 14.91
C GLN A 105 6.80 -7.51 13.54
N LEU A 106 6.02 -7.31 12.47
CA LEU A 106 6.53 -7.07 11.12
C LEU A 106 7.24 -5.71 11.01
N THR A 107 6.74 -4.70 11.71
CA THR A 107 7.38 -3.37 11.83
C THR A 107 8.69 -3.46 12.61
N ALA A 108 8.72 -4.21 13.73
CA ALA A 108 9.94 -4.45 14.50
C ALA A 108 11.01 -5.21 13.69
N ALA A 109 10.61 -6.21 12.89
CA ALA A 109 11.50 -6.90 11.97
C ALA A 109 12.05 -5.97 10.87
N THR A 110 11.19 -5.12 10.29
CA THR A 110 11.60 -4.09 9.32
C THR A 110 12.64 -3.14 9.93
N ALA A 111 12.38 -2.63 11.14
CA ALA A 111 13.28 -1.74 11.88
C ALA A 111 14.56 -2.42 12.41
N GLU A 112 14.65 -3.76 12.38
CA GLU A 112 15.89 -4.52 12.57
C GLU A 112 16.67 -4.59 11.26
N LEU A 113 16.04 -4.94 10.13
CA LEU A 113 16.69 -4.94 8.82
C LEU A 113 17.27 -3.57 8.44
N ASP A 114 16.61 -2.47 8.80
CA ASP A 114 17.12 -1.09 8.69
C ASP A 114 18.46 -0.86 9.40
N ARG A 115 18.71 -1.57 10.51
CA ARG A 115 19.94 -1.44 11.31
C ARG A 115 20.99 -2.49 10.92
N SER A 116 20.60 -3.74 10.68
CA SER A 116 21.51 -4.87 10.53
C SER A 116 21.58 -5.47 9.12
N ALA A 117 20.67 -5.17 8.20
CA ALA A 117 20.63 -5.72 6.84
C ALA A 117 20.86 -4.70 5.70
N ALA A 118 20.85 -3.39 5.98
CA ALA A 118 21.10 -2.35 4.98
C ALA A 118 22.46 -2.56 4.24
N VAL A 119 22.36 -2.92 2.95
CA VAL A 119 23.46 -3.18 2.00
C VAL A 119 22.94 -2.82 0.60
N PRO A 120 23.70 -2.09 -0.24
CA PRO A 120 23.28 -1.82 -1.63
C PRO A 120 22.95 -3.11 -2.40
N GLY A 121 21.84 -3.10 -3.15
CA GLY A 121 21.31 -4.30 -3.81
C GLY A 121 20.31 -5.09 -2.96
N THR A 122 19.91 -4.59 -1.78
CA THR A 122 18.84 -5.19 -0.96
C THR A 122 17.60 -4.31 -0.90
N ALA A 123 16.43 -4.94 -0.80
CA ALA A 123 15.17 -4.25 -0.53
C ALA A 123 14.27 -5.14 0.33
N TRP A 124 13.41 -4.54 1.15
CA TRP A 124 12.42 -5.28 1.93
C TRP A 124 11.09 -4.54 2.09
N ALA A 125 10.02 -5.31 2.23
CA ALA A 125 8.66 -4.80 2.47
C ALA A 125 7.81 -5.84 3.21
N VAL A 126 6.71 -5.41 3.81
CA VAL A 126 5.72 -6.33 4.39
C VAL A 126 4.84 -6.92 3.28
N ASP A 127 4.75 -8.24 3.25
CA ASP A 127 3.79 -8.99 2.44
C ASP A 127 2.63 -9.45 3.36
N PRO A 128 1.44 -8.82 3.28
CA PRO A 128 0.27 -9.23 4.07
C PRO A 128 -0.39 -10.50 3.51
N VAL A 129 -0.06 -10.94 2.29
CA VAL A 129 -0.58 -12.17 1.69
C VAL A 129 0.16 -13.40 2.23
N THR A 130 1.46 -13.29 2.53
CA THR A 130 2.22 -14.34 3.23
C THR A 130 2.38 -14.08 4.73
N ASN A 131 2.06 -12.88 5.23
CA ASN A 131 2.29 -12.42 6.60
C ASN A 131 3.78 -12.48 7.01
N GLN A 132 4.67 -11.99 6.15
CA GLN A 132 6.11 -11.95 6.39
C GLN A 132 6.72 -10.62 5.91
N VAL A 133 7.87 -10.24 6.45
CA VAL A 133 8.76 -9.27 5.81
C VAL A 133 9.56 -10.01 4.74
N VAL A 134 9.43 -9.58 3.49
CA VAL A 134 10.12 -10.19 2.35
C VAL A 134 11.39 -9.41 2.06
N LEU A 135 12.54 -10.05 2.23
CA LEU A 135 13.88 -9.49 2.07
C LEU A 135 14.49 -9.95 0.74
N SER A 136 14.37 -9.11 -0.28
CA SER A 136 14.84 -9.35 -1.64
C SER A 136 16.33 -8.93 -1.79
N THR A 137 17.14 -9.76 -2.47
CA THR A 137 18.58 -9.55 -2.69
C THR A 137 18.96 -9.64 -4.17
N ASP A 138 19.76 -8.71 -4.67
CA ASP A 138 20.24 -8.69 -6.06
C ASP A 138 21.54 -9.49 -6.27
N SER A 139 21.92 -9.72 -7.53
CA SER A 139 23.08 -10.55 -7.88
C SER A 139 24.45 -9.96 -7.49
N SER A 140 24.50 -8.76 -6.92
CA SER A 140 25.73 -8.12 -6.41
C SER A 140 25.88 -8.18 -4.89
N VAL A 141 24.81 -8.53 -4.16
CA VAL A 141 24.87 -8.81 -2.72
C VAL A 141 25.66 -10.11 -2.49
N THR A 142 26.96 -9.95 -2.23
CA THR A 142 27.94 -11.05 -2.20
C THR A 142 28.88 -10.95 -1.00
N GLY A 143 29.64 -12.02 -0.72
CA GLY A 143 30.64 -12.05 0.35
C GLY A 143 30.10 -11.63 1.71
N ALA A 144 30.81 -10.73 2.39
CA ALA A 144 30.42 -10.19 3.70
C ALA A 144 29.07 -9.45 3.68
N GLY A 145 28.65 -8.87 2.55
CA GLY A 145 27.33 -8.25 2.39
C GLY A 145 26.21 -9.30 2.44
N LEU A 146 26.39 -10.41 1.72
CA LEU A 146 25.45 -11.54 1.76
C LEU A 146 25.40 -12.21 3.13
N GLU A 147 26.54 -12.33 3.81
CA GLU A 147 26.60 -12.93 5.16
C GLU A 147 25.91 -12.03 6.20
N LYS A 148 26.13 -10.71 6.15
CA LYS A 148 25.40 -9.72 6.97
C LYS A 148 23.88 -9.87 6.80
N VAL A 149 23.41 -9.93 5.55
CA VAL A 149 21.99 -10.10 5.21
C VAL A 149 21.42 -11.43 5.71
N ARG A 150 22.16 -12.54 5.56
CA ARG A 150 21.77 -13.86 6.07
C ARG A 150 21.67 -13.91 7.58
N MET A 151 22.63 -13.32 8.29
CA MET A 151 22.62 -13.26 9.76
C MET A 151 21.46 -12.40 10.29
N ALA A 152 21.16 -11.27 9.66
CA ALA A 152 20.02 -10.43 10.01
C ALA A 152 18.66 -11.09 9.72
N ALA A 153 18.54 -11.89 8.65
CA ALA A 153 17.35 -12.69 8.42
C ALA A 153 17.22 -13.84 9.43
N ALA A 154 18.32 -14.52 9.76
CA ALA A 154 18.34 -15.64 10.68
C ALA A 154 17.96 -15.26 12.11
N SER A 155 18.34 -14.06 12.60
CA SER A 155 17.94 -13.56 13.91
C SER A 155 16.44 -13.22 14.01
N LEU A 156 15.79 -12.95 12.88
CA LEU A 156 14.35 -12.65 12.78
C LEU A 156 13.49 -13.89 12.50
N GLY A 157 14.11 -15.03 12.20
CA GLY A 157 13.45 -16.33 12.06
C GLY A 157 12.32 -16.32 11.01
N ALA A 158 11.19 -16.95 11.35
CA ALA A 158 10.05 -17.11 10.42
C ALA A 158 9.37 -15.78 10.02
N VAL A 159 9.64 -14.67 10.72
CA VAL A 159 9.06 -13.35 10.39
C VAL A 159 9.65 -12.80 9.09
N VAL A 160 10.88 -13.18 8.73
CA VAL A 160 11.56 -12.75 7.50
C VAL A 160 11.72 -13.91 6.53
N ARG A 161 11.41 -13.67 5.25
CA ARG A 161 11.72 -14.58 4.14
C ARG A 161 12.70 -13.92 3.18
N VAL A 162 13.87 -14.53 2.98
CA VAL A 162 14.85 -14.06 1.99
C VAL A 162 14.48 -14.59 0.60
N GLU A 163 14.62 -13.75 -0.44
CA GLU A 163 14.46 -14.13 -1.83
C GLU A 163 15.50 -13.47 -2.74
N PRO A 164 15.87 -14.09 -3.89
CA PRO A 164 16.57 -13.38 -4.96
C PRO A 164 15.60 -12.44 -5.69
N MET A 165 16.09 -11.28 -6.15
CA MET A 165 15.39 -10.47 -7.15
C MET A 165 15.99 -10.69 -8.55
N LEU A 166 15.20 -10.44 -9.59
CA LEU A 166 15.67 -10.51 -10.98
C LEU A 166 16.53 -9.29 -11.31
N GLY A 167 17.61 -9.49 -12.07
CA GLY A 167 18.53 -8.41 -12.46
C GLY A 167 19.28 -7.77 -11.28
N ARG A 168 19.70 -6.51 -11.47
CA ARG A 168 20.30 -5.68 -10.42
C ARG A 168 19.38 -4.55 -10.02
N LEU A 169 19.47 -4.13 -8.76
CA LEU A 169 18.69 -3.02 -8.22
C LEU A 169 19.36 -1.69 -8.58
N THR A 170 18.67 -0.84 -9.33
CA THR A 170 19.16 0.51 -9.68
C THR A 170 18.03 1.54 -9.54
N THR A 171 18.39 2.80 -9.33
CA THR A 171 17.59 3.92 -9.86
C THR A 171 17.40 3.72 -11.37
N LYS A 172 16.25 4.12 -11.92
CA LYS A 172 16.08 4.18 -13.38
C LYS A 172 16.42 5.61 -13.85
N LEU A 173 16.74 5.82 -15.13
CA LEU A 173 17.03 7.15 -15.69
C LEU A 173 16.70 7.18 -17.19
N ALA A 174 15.95 8.19 -17.66
CA ALA A 174 15.60 8.50 -19.06
C ALA A 174 14.58 7.61 -19.83
N GLY A 175 13.25 7.80 -19.81
CA GLY A 175 12.38 8.81 -19.15
C GLY A 175 10.88 8.49 -19.29
N GLY A 176 9.99 9.50 -19.15
CA GLY A 176 8.50 9.44 -19.17
C GLY A 176 7.95 10.44 -20.17
N ASP A 177 6.91 11.25 -19.89
CA ASP A 177 6.75 12.46 -20.71
C ASP A 177 8.08 13.23 -20.67
N ALA A 178 8.71 13.37 -21.85
CA ALA A 178 10.17 13.26 -21.91
C ALA A 178 10.83 14.58 -21.51
N ILE A 179 11.36 14.64 -20.29
CA ILE A 179 12.08 15.81 -19.78
C ILE A 179 13.60 15.58 -19.90
N TYR A 180 14.33 16.59 -20.35
CA TYR A 180 15.77 16.54 -20.64
C TYR A 180 16.52 17.64 -19.88
N GLY A 181 17.76 17.37 -19.48
CA GLY A 181 18.66 18.35 -18.87
C GLY A 181 19.95 17.74 -18.35
N SER A 182 21.05 18.52 -18.33
CA SER A 182 22.40 18.07 -17.90
C SER A 182 22.93 16.80 -18.61
N GLY A 183 22.40 16.46 -19.80
CA GLY A 183 22.72 15.22 -20.51
C GLY A 183 21.86 14.01 -20.12
N TYR A 184 21.06 14.12 -19.07
CA TYR A 184 20.04 13.13 -18.70
C TYR A 184 18.73 13.38 -19.47
N ARG A 185 17.92 12.33 -19.54
CA ARG A 185 16.45 12.40 -19.71
C ARG A 185 15.83 11.82 -18.43
N CYS A 186 14.60 12.19 -18.09
CA CYS A 186 13.77 11.58 -17.05
C CYS A 186 12.29 11.70 -17.47
N SER A 187 11.37 11.41 -16.55
CA SER A 187 9.92 11.57 -16.72
C SER A 187 9.39 12.82 -16.06
N LEU A 188 8.48 13.50 -16.73
CA LEU A 188 7.39 14.16 -16.03
C LEU A 188 6.49 13.08 -15.41
N GLY A 189 6.16 13.25 -14.12
CA GLY A 189 5.24 12.39 -13.38
C GLY A 189 3.82 12.90 -13.48
N PHE A 190 3.51 13.92 -12.69
CA PHE A 190 2.21 14.59 -12.68
C PHE A 190 2.40 16.11 -12.73
N ASN A 191 1.56 16.81 -13.49
CA ASN A 191 1.39 18.26 -13.34
C ASN A 191 0.65 18.54 -12.03
N VAL A 192 1.11 19.53 -11.27
CA VAL A 192 0.56 19.91 -9.96
C VAL A 192 0.60 21.42 -9.79
N HIS A 193 -0.35 21.97 -9.02
CA HIS A 193 -0.45 23.42 -8.82
C HIS A 193 -0.35 23.83 -7.34
N GLN A 194 0.01 25.10 -7.12
CA GLN A 194 -0.15 25.79 -5.84
C GLN A 194 -0.77 27.17 -6.11
N GLY A 195 -2.06 27.32 -5.81
CA GLY A 195 -2.84 28.42 -6.34
C GLY A 195 -2.83 28.41 -7.87
N SER A 196 -2.47 29.54 -8.49
CA SER A 196 -2.27 29.62 -9.94
C SER A 196 -0.91 29.09 -10.43
N THR A 197 0.08 28.93 -9.55
CA THR A 197 1.46 28.57 -9.94
C THR A 197 1.55 27.11 -10.34
N GLN A 198 2.08 26.86 -11.55
CA GLN A 198 2.17 25.54 -12.16
C GLN A 198 3.54 24.90 -11.94
N TYR A 199 3.53 23.62 -11.60
CA TYR A 199 4.70 22.78 -11.42
C TYR A 199 4.48 21.39 -12.05
N PHE A 200 5.53 20.59 -12.08
CA PHE A 200 5.40 19.15 -12.22
C PHE A 200 6.27 18.40 -11.20
N LEU A 201 5.83 17.20 -10.85
CA LEU A 201 6.59 16.25 -10.06
C LEU A 201 7.45 15.34 -10.96
N THR A 202 8.63 14.99 -10.48
CA THR A 202 9.52 13.96 -11.05
C THR A 202 10.28 13.26 -9.92
N ALA A 203 11.18 12.32 -10.22
CA ALA A 203 11.98 11.65 -9.20
C ALA A 203 13.02 12.59 -8.58
N GLY A 204 13.37 12.31 -7.32
CA GLY A 204 14.34 13.06 -6.54
C GLY A 204 15.74 12.97 -7.10
N HIS A 205 16.17 11.76 -7.48
CA HIS A 205 17.48 11.55 -8.12
C HIS A 205 17.61 12.31 -9.45
N CYS A 206 16.53 12.41 -10.22
CA CYS A 206 16.45 13.22 -11.43
C CYS A 206 16.59 14.73 -11.11
N GLY A 207 15.78 15.24 -10.19
CA GLY A 207 15.80 16.66 -9.81
C GLY A 207 17.13 17.11 -9.17
N ALA A 208 17.77 16.24 -8.37
CA ALA A 208 19.06 16.52 -7.74
C ALA A 208 20.22 16.65 -8.75
N ALA A 209 20.14 15.94 -9.89
CA ALA A 209 21.16 15.99 -10.95
C ALA A 209 20.90 17.07 -12.02
N VAL A 210 19.66 17.59 -12.12
CA VAL A 210 19.23 18.45 -13.23
C VAL A 210 18.59 19.74 -12.71
N PRO A 211 19.25 20.92 -12.85
CA PRO A 211 18.71 22.19 -12.37
C PRO A 211 17.73 22.86 -13.34
N THR A 212 17.70 22.45 -14.61
CA THR A 212 16.85 23.03 -15.67
C THR A 212 16.38 21.95 -16.62
N TRP A 213 15.08 21.98 -16.95
CA TRP A 213 14.40 20.96 -17.73
C TRP A 213 13.82 21.51 -19.04
N TYR A 214 13.86 20.67 -20.07
CA TYR A 214 13.41 20.93 -21.44
C TYR A 214 12.53 19.76 -21.92
N SER A 215 11.60 19.97 -22.85
CA SER A 215 10.78 18.90 -23.44
C SER A 215 11.42 18.20 -24.65
N ASP A 216 12.54 18.72 -25.15
CA ASP A 216 13.24 18.19 -26.30
C ASP A 216 14.70 17.80 -25.99
N ARG A 217 15.20 16.79 -26.70
CA ARG A 217 16.59 16.33 -26.57
C ARG A 217 17.62 17.39 -26.99
N GLY A 218 17.23 18.36 -27.81
CA GLY A 218 18.06 19.50 -28.21
C GLY A 218 18.20 20.57 -27.13
N GLN A 219 17.42 20.50 -26.04
CA GLN A 219 17.34 21.52 -24.99
C GLN A 219 17.02 22.91 -25.56
N THR A 220 16.07 22.97 -26.50
CA THR A 220 15.60 24.19 -27.18
C THR A 220 14.30 24.73 -26.60
N VAL A 221 13.40 23.86 -26.13
CA VAL A 221 12.10 24.20 -25.53
C VAL A 221 12.18 24.01 -24.02
N LYS A 222 12.55 25.08 -23.31
CA LYS A 222 12.61 25.07 -21.84
C LYS A 222 11.21 24.87 -21.25
N LEU A 223 11.13 24.03 -20.22
CA LEU A 223 9.96 23.87 -19.36
C LEU A 223 10.15 24.67 -18.07
N GLY A 224 11.19 24.36 -17.30
CA GLY A 224 11.26 24.76 -15.90
C GLY A 224 12.63 24.65 -15.25
N ASN A 225 12.69 25.00 -13.97
CA ASN A 225 13.83 24.79 -13.08
C ASN A 225 13.42 23.88 -11.93
N THR A 226 14.31 23.00 -11.48
CA THR A 226 14.07 22.25 -10.24
C THR A 226 14.05 23.22 -9.06
N ALA A 227 12.91 23.29 -8.37
CA ALA A 227 12.69 24.16 -7.22
C ALA A 227 13.07 23.44 -5.91
N ASN A 228 12.86 22.12 -5.84
CA ASN A 228 13.30 21.28 -4.74
C ASN A 228 13.48 19.83 -5.22
N ALA A 229 14.38 19.08 -4.59
CA ALA A 229 14.53 17.64 -4.78
C ALA A 229 14.93 16.98 -3.46
N ARG A 230 14.45 15.76 -3.23
CA ARG A 230 14.80 14.92 -2.08
C ARG A 230 15.24 13.55 -2.58
N PHE A 231 16.53 13.26 -2.42
CA PHE A 231 17.13 11.95 -2.67
C PHE A 231 18.55 11.91 -2.06
N PRO A 232 18.98 10.79 -1.44
CA PRO A 232 18.18 9.63 -1.02
C PRO A 232 17.31 9.94 0.21
N GLY A 233 16.80 8.92 0.90
CA GLY A 233 15.80 9.04 1.97
C GLY A 233 14.39 8.94 1.41
N ASP A 234 14.02 9.97 0.65
CA ASP A 234 12.84 10.02 -0.22
C ASP A 234 13.32 9.93 -1.69
N ASP A 235 12.42 9.88 -2.68
CA ASP A 235 12.79 10.01 -4.10
C ASP A 235 11.76 10.82 -4.92
N PHE A 236 11.63 12.11 -4.62
CA PHE A 236 10.80 13.06 -5.39
C PHE A 236 11.40 14.45 -5.56
N ALA A 237 10.99 15.16 -6.61
CA ALA A 237 11.38 16.53 -6.91
C ALA A 237 10.22 17.35 -7.49
N LEU A 238 10.25 18.66 -7.23
CA LEU A 238 9.34 19.67 -7.78
C LEU A 238 10.06 20.54 -8.80
N VAL A 239 9.50 20.65 -10.00
CA VAL A 239 9.99 21.53 -11.06
C VAL A 239 8.96 22.61 -11.33
N GLY A 240 9.34 23.89 -11.20
CA GLY A 240 8.45 25.02 -11.50
C GLY A 240 8.50 25.38 -12.98
N TYR A 241 7.34 25.54 -13.61
CA TYR A 241 7.27 25.99 -15.01
C TYR A 241 7.73 27.45 -15.13
N THR A 242 8.52 27.74 -16.17
CA THR A 242 9.15 29.05 -16.41
C THR A 242 8.86 29.61 -17.81
N ASN A 243 8.23 28.80 -18.66
CA ASN A 243 7.80 29.09 -20.02
C ASN A 243 6.37 29.66 -20.12
N GLY A 244 5.65 29.76 -19.00
CA GLY A 244 4.26 30.21 -18.93
C GLY A 244 3.22 29.16 -19.36
N SER A 245 3.59 27.88 -19.54
CA SER A 245 2.62 26.84 -19.89
C SER A 245 1.73 26.44 -18.71
N THR A 246 0.45 26.24 -18.98
CA THR A 246 -0.54 25.64 -18.06
C THR A 246 -0.96 24.26 -18.60
N PRO A 247 -0.10 23.22 -18.48
CA PRO A 247 -0.41 21.88 -18.98
C PRO A 247 -1.49 21.20 -18.13
N PRO A 248 -2.30 20.31 -18.72
CA PRO A 248 -3.39 19.65 -17.99
C PRO A 248 -2.88 18.64 -16.95
N SER A 249 -3.66 18.42 -15.89
CA SER A 249 -3.51 17.23 -15.03
C SER A 249 -3.93 15.97 -15.79
N ALA A 250 -3.00 15.44 -16.57
CA ALA A 250 -3.16 14.24 -17.37
C ALA A 250 -1.82 13.53 -17.60
N VAL A 251 -1.89 12.24 -17.93
CA VAL A 251 -0.77 11.35 -18.26
C VAL A 251 -0.89 10.90 -19.71
N ASP A 252 0.19 10.99 -20.52
CA ASP A 252 0.19 10.40 -21.88
C ASP A 252 0.12 8.87 -21.81
N LEU A 253 -0.70 8.28 -22.68
CA LEU A 253 -0.85 6.85 -22.84
C LEU A 253 -0.09 6.30 -24.06
N TYR A 254 0.75 7.10 -24.71
CA TYR A 254 1.62 6.72 -25.83
C TYR A 254 0.88 6.15 -27.06
N ASN A 255 -0.41 6.47 -27.16
CA ASN A 255 -1.34 6.02 -28.20
C ASN A 255 -2.17 7.19 -28.79
N ALA A 256 -1.65 8.42 -28.67
CA ALA A 256 -2.32 9.68 -28.99
C ALA A 256 -3.59 9.99 -28.16
N THR A 257 -3.73 9.37 -26.98
CA THR A 257 -4.75 9.72 -25.97
C THR A 257 -4.09 9.91 -24.60
N THR A 258 -4.75 10.64 -23.70
CA THR A 258 -4.25 10.88 -22.34
C THR A 258 -5.25 10.39 -21.29
N ARG A 259 -4.74 10.07 -20.09
CA ARG A 259 -5.55 9.82 -18.90
C ARG A 259 -5.59 11.08 -18.04
N SER A 260 -6.74 11.73 -17.94
CA SER A 260 -6.95 12.79 -16.93
C SER A 260 -6.74 12.24 -15.52
N ILE A 261 -6.05 13.01 -14.69
CA ILE A 261 -5.80 12.71 -13.28
C ILE A 261 -6.58 13.73 -12.43
N THR A 262 -7.47 13.22 -11.58
CA THR A 262 -8.45 14.04 -10.82
C THR A 262 -8.33 13.86 -9.31
N GLY A 263 -7.35 13.09 -8.84
CA GLY A 263 -7.12 12.80 -7.43
C GLY A 263 -5.84 11.99 -7.21
N ALA A 264 -5.45 11.84 -5.94
CA ALA A 264 -4.29 11.07 -5.54
C ALA A 264 -4.56 10.28 -4.26
N SER A 265 -4.12 9.02 -4.21
CA SER A 265 -4.27 8.16 -3.03
C SER A 265 -3.17 7.10 -2.96
N THR A 266 -2.87 6.61 -1.75
CA THR A 266 -2.02 5.43 -1.57
C THR A 266 -2.76 4.21 -2.11
N PRO A 267 -2.18 3.36 -2.98
CA PRO A 267 -2.88 2.23 -3.58
C PRO A 267 -2.96 1.03 -2.62
N ALA A 268 -4.01 0.22 -2.74
CA ALA A 268 -4.11 -1.06 -2.03
C ALA A 268 -3.15 -2.12 -2.58
N VAL A 269 -2.61 -2.99 -1.72
CA VAL A 269 -1.92 -4.21 -2.16
C VAL A 269 -2.90 -5.07 -2.97
N GLY A 270 -2.44 -5.64 -4.09
CA GLY A 270 -3.29 -6.37 -5.03
C GLY A 270 -4.00 -5.50 -6.08
N LEU A 271 -4.03 -4.17 -5.92
CA LEU A 271 -4.61 -3.24 -6.92
C LEU A 271 -3.87 -3.35 -8.26
N SER A 272 -4.63 -3.48 -9.35
CA SER A 272 -4.12 -3.34 -10.71
C SER A 272 -3.79 -1.87 -10.98
N VAL A 273 -2.57 -1.61 -11.42
CA VAL A 273 -2.00 -0.27 -11.66
C VAL A 273 -1.29 -0.23 -13.01
N SER A 274 -1.20 0.96 -13.59
CA SER A 274 -0.40 1.22 -14.80
C SER A 274 0.61 2.33 -14.53
N ARG A 275 1.73 2.31 -15.26
CA ARG A 275 2.66 3.45 -15.36
C ARG A 275 2.71 4.01 -16.77
N SER A 276 3.31 5.18 -16.95
CA SER A 276 3.71 5.70 -18.27
C SER A 276 5.21 6.04 -18.32
N GLY A 277 5.82 5.95 -19.51
CA GLY A 277 7.27 5.97 -19.75
C GLY A 277 7.61 6.32 -21.23
N SER A 278 8.61 7.16 -21.53
CA SER A 278 9.11 7.34 -22.92
C SER A 278 10.20 6.38 -23.32
N THR A 279 10.60 5.44 -22.46
CA THR A 279 11.43 4.30 -22.92
C THR A 279 10.56 3.11 -23.30
N THR A 280 9.46 2.87 -22.58
CA THR A 280 8.62 1.67 -22.79
C THR A 280 7.13 1.92 -23.03
N GLY A 281 6.66 3.17 -23.01
CA GLY A 281 5.24 3.49 -23.08
C GLY A 281 4.50 3.12 -21.79
N VAL A 282 3.24 2.70 -21.94
CA VAL A 282 2.38 2.28 -20.83
C VAL A 282 2.56 0.80 -20.55
N HIS A 283 2.84 0.47 -19.28
CA HIS A 283 2.85 -0.91 -18.79
C HIS A 283 1.98 -1.04 -17.54
N SER A 284 1.32 -2.19 -17.40
CA SER A 284 0.42 -2.50 -16.28
C SER A 284 0.92 -3.69 -15.46
N GLY A 285 0.48 -3.76 -14.21
CA GLY A 285 0.82 -4.82 -13.26
C GLY A 285 0.00 -4.67 -11.99
N LYS A 286 0.52 -5.16 -10.85
CA LYS A 286 -0.11 -5.01 -9.54
C LYS A 286 0.82 -4.43 -8.50
N VAL A 287 0.25 -3.72 -7.53
CA VAL A 287 0.94 -3.43 -6.25
C VAL A 287 1.08 -4.72 -5.47
N THR A 288 2.30 -5.03 -5.02
CA THR A 288 2.62 -6.27 -4.30
C THR A 288 2.97 -6.02 -2.84
N ALA A 289 3.45 -4.82 -2.49
CA ALA A 289 3.65 -4.39 -1.10
C ALA A 289 3.70 -2.85 -1.01
N LEU A 290 3.54 -2.33 0.21
CA LEU A 290 3.70 -0.91 0.57
C LEU A 290 4.84 -0.73 1.57
N ASN A 291 5.23 0.52 1.82
CA ASN A 291 6.24 0.89 2.83
C ASN A 291 7.59 0.18 2.64
N ALA A 292 7.99 -0.08 1.39
CA ALA A 292 9.23 -0.75 1.07
C ALA A 292 10.44 0.13 1.38
N THR A 293 11.47 -0.48 1.95
CA THR A 293 12.81 0.08 2.07
C THR A 293 13.69 -0.50 0.97
N VAL A 294 14.41 0.36 0.26
CA VAL A 294 15.18 0.01 -0.93
C VAL A 294 16.58 0.63 -0.83
N ASN A 295 17.62 -0.19 -0.91
CA ASN A 295 19.01 0.25 -0.78
C ASN A 295 19.66 0.31 -2.17
N TYR A 296 19.57 1.47 -2.81
CA TYR A 296 20.31 1.77 -4.03
C TYR A 296 21.82 1.97 -3.72
N ALA A 297 22.64 2.18 -4.74
CA ALA A 297 24.08 2.46 -4.55
C ALA A 297 24.31 3.87 -3.98
N GLU A 298 23.40 4.77 -4.29
CA GLU A 298 23.38 6.18 -3.91
C GLU A 298 22.85 6.39 -2.47
N GLY A 299 22.10 5.43 -1.93
CA GLY A 299 21.57 5.45 -0.57
C GLY A 299 20.27 4.66 -0.39
N THR A 300 19.78 4.61 0.85
CA THR A 300 18.49 4.01 1.19
C THR A 300 17.34 4.98 0.94
N VAL A 301 16.29 4.52 0.27
CA VAL A 301 14.99 5.20 0.15
C VAL A 301 13.91 4.36 0.85
N ARG A 302 12.92 5.01 1.47
CA ARG A 302 11.87 4.36 2.27
C ARG A 302 10.46 4.72 1.79
N GLY A 303 9.44 4.08 2.38
CA GLY A 303 8.02 4.37 2.07
C GLY A 303 7.52 3.84 0.71
N LEU A 304 8.38 3.20 -0.09
CA LEU A 304 8.09 2.96 -1.50
C LEU A 304 7.00 1.89 -1.74
N ILE A 305 6.24 2.08 -2.81
CA ILE A 305 5.24 1.13 -3.33
C ILE A 305 6.00 0.08 -4.17
N LYS A 306 6.01 -1.19 -3.74
CA LYS A 306 6.58 -2.32 -4.53
C LYS A 306 5.52 -2.83 -5.50
N THR A 307 5.87 -2.98 -6.78
CA THR A 307 4.94 -3.49 -7.81
C THR A 307 5.56 -4.55 -8.70
N SER A 308 4.71 -5.33 -9.38
CA SER A 308 5.08 -6.26 -10.45
C SER A 308 5.16 -5.59 -11.84
N VAL A 309 5.12 -4.25 -11.92
CA VAL A 309 5.23 -3.52 -13.18
C VAL A 309 6.72 -3.50 -13.57
N CYS A 310 7.08 -3.92 -14.77
CA CYS A 310 8.45 -3.77 -15.26
C CYS A 310 8.78 -2.29 -15.52
N ALA A 311 10.05 -1.89 -15.46
CA ALA A 311 10.51 -0.58 -15.92
C ALA A 311 11.96 -0.67 -16.37
N GLU A 312 12.33 0.09 -17.39
CA GLU A 312 13.69 0.11 -17.93
C GLU A 312 14.58 1.11 -17.19
N PRO A 313 15.91 1.12 -17.41
CA PRO A 313 16.75 2.31 -17.22
C PRO A 313 16.16 3.46 -18.03
N GLY A 314 15.17 4.10 -17.41
CA GLY A 314 14.28 4.97 -18.12
C GLY A 314 13.24 5.64 -17.26
N ASP A 315 12.20 4.89 -16.90
CA ASP A 315 10.87 5.45 -16.65
C ASP A 315 10.74 6.25 -15.31
N SER A 316 11.86 6.58 -14.66
CA SER A 316 11.99 7.37 -13.40
C SER A 316 11.37 8.75 -13.45
N GLY A 317 10.65 9.07 -12.37
CA GLY A 317 9.68 10.16 -12.24
C GLY A 317 8.30 9.80 -12.78
N GLY A 318 8.18 8.74 -13.60
CA GLY A 318 7.00 8.45 -14.40
C GLY A 318 5.80 8.08 -13.55
N PRO A 319 4.59 8.49 -13.94
CA PRO A 319 3.39 8.36 -13.12
C PRO A 319 2.96 6.91 -12.99
N LEU A 320 2.69 6.46 -11.77
CA LEU A 320 1.90 5.27 -11.43
C LEU A 320 0.48 5.70 -11.11
N PHE A 321 -0.51 5.11 -11.78
CA PHE A 321 -1.91 5.49 -11.68
C PHE A 321 -2.85 4.28 -11.81
N SER A 322 -4.09 4.44 -11.35
CA SER A 322 -5.20 3.53 -11.67
C SER A 322 -6.48 4.34 -11.85
N GLY A 323 -7.25 4.04 -12.91
CA GLY A 323 -8.33 4.94 -13.34
C GLY A 323 -7.82 6.36 -13.56
N ASN A 324 -8.45 7.35 -12.92
CA ASN A 324 -8.04 8.77 -12.92
C ASN A 324 -7.25 9.16 -11.65
N THR A 325 -6.76 8.19 -10.87
CA THR A 325 -6.14 8.42 -9.56
C THR A 325 -4.63 8.18 -9.61
N ALA A 326 -3.86 9.17 -9.15
CA ALA A 326 -2.41 9.09 -9.03
C ALA A 326 -1.99 8.33 -7.77
N HIS A 327 -0.95 7.50 -7.87
CA HIS A 327 -0.43 6.69 -6.77
C HIS A 327 1.05 6.93 -6.46
N GLY A 328 1.90 7.12 -7.48
CA GLY A 328 3.32 7.29 -7.24
C GLY A 328 4.16 7.75 -8.42
N LEU A 329 5.42 8.06 -8.15
CA LEU A 329 6.46 8.46 -9.10
C LEU A 329 7.49 7.33 -9.19
N THR A 330 7.87 6.90 -10.39
CA THR A 330 8.85 5.82 -10.58
C THR A 330 10.20 6.20 -9.95
N SER A 331 10.76 5.37 -9.08
CA SER A 331 12.05 5.62 -8.40
C SER A 331 13.17 4.75 -8.98
N GLY A 332 12.92 3.45 -9.02
CA GLY A 332 13.95 2.47 -9.34
C GLY A 332 13.36 1.08 -9.43
N GLY A 333 14.21 0.09 -9.71
CA GLY A 333 13.76 -1.29 -9.84
C GLY A 333 14.84 -2.24 -10.31
N SER A 334 14.47 -3.52 -10.33
CA SER A 334 15.31 -4.63 -10.73
C SER A 334 14.59 -5.50 -11.75
N GLY A 335 15.34 -6.04 -12.71
CA GLY A 335 14.80 -6.60 -13.94
C GLY A 335 14.45 -5.53 -14.98
N ASP A 336 13.75 -5.97 -16.03
CA ASP A 336 13.49 -5.25 -17.27
C ASP A 336 12.11 -5.63 -17.86
N CYS A 337 11.71 -5.03 -18.98
CA CYS A 337 10.41 -5.28 -19.62
C CYS A 337 10.41 -6.45 -20.63
N THR A 338 11.50 -7.21 -20.74
CA THR A 338 11.59 -8.43 -21.57
C THR A 338 11.47 -9.71 -20.74
N VAL A 339 12.09 -9.77 -19.55
CA VAL A 339 11.99 -10.91 -18.61
C VAL A 339 11.09 -10.64 -17.40
N GLY A 340 10.64 -9.40 -17.24
CA GLY A 340 9.91 -8.93 -16.06
C GLY A 340 10.83 -8.41 -14.96
N GLY A 341 10.22 -7.81 -13.94
CA GLY A 341 10.97 -7.16 -12.87
C GLY A 341 10.09 -6.66 -11.72
N THR A 342 10.73 -6.02 -10.75
CA THR A 342 10.08 -5.27 -9.67
C THR A 342 10.41 -3.80 -9.84
N THR A 343 9.39 -2.94 -9.91
CA THR A 343 9.57 -1.48 -9.91
C THR A 343 8.99 -0.89 -8.64
N TYR A 344 9.75 0.03 -8.04
CA TYR A 344 9.43 0.77 -6.83
C TYR A 344 9.05 2.21 -7.18
N PHE A 345 8.01 2.71 -6.51
CA PHE A 345 7.47 4.04 -6.74
C PHE A 345 7.35 4.82 -5.44
N GLN A 346 7.78 6.08 -5.45
CA GLN A 346 7.60 7.02 -4.36
C GLN A 346 6.11 7.39 -4.28
N PRO A 347 5.44 7.28 -3.12
CA PRO A 347 4.05 7.71 -2.96
C PRO A 347 3.84 9.17 -3.40
N VAL A 348 2.93 9.41 -4.33
CA VAL A 348 2.68 10.78 -4.84
C VAL A 348 2.04 11.65 -3.76
N THR A 349 1.18 11.06 -2.92
CA THR A 349 0.52 11.70 -1.77
C THR A 349 1.52 12.33 -0.80
N GLU A 350 2.68 11.71 -0.62
CA GLU A 350 3.78 12.22 0.19
C GLU A 350 4.43 13.45 -0.46
N ALA A 351 4.73 13.40 -1.76
CA ALA A 351 5.30 14.52 -2.51
C ALA A 351 4.34 15.73 -2.59
N LEU A 352 3.03 15.48 -2.73
CA LEU A 352 1.99 16.51 -2.67
C LEU A 352 1.97 17.22 -1.31
N ALA A 353 1.94 16.45 -0.21
CA ALA A 353 1.94 16.97 1.15
C ALA A 353 3.26 17.70 1.50
N ALA A 354 4.40 17.15 1.06
CA ALA A 354 5.74 17.68 1.32
C ALA A 354 6.01 19.05 0.68
N TYR A 355 5.27 19.40 -0.38
CA TYR A 355 5.40 20.67 -1.09
C TYR A 355 4.17 21.59 -1.02
N GLY A 356 3.05 21.10 -0.47
CA GLY A 356 1.79 21.85 -0.43
C GLY A 356 1.24 22.11 -1.83
N VAL A 357 1.27 21.09 -2.70
CA VAL A 357 0.81 21.14 -4.10
C VAL A 357 -0.26 20.08 -4.35
N THR A 358 -1.11 20.28 -5.35
CA THR A 358 -2.28 19.42 -5.62
C THR A 358 -2.29 18.94 -7.08
N VAL A 359 -2.72 17.70 -7.33
CA VAL A 359 -3.06 17.22 -8.70
C VAL A 359 -4.43 17.74 -9.13
N GLY A 360 -4.51 18.27 -10.36
CA GLY A 360 -5.72 18.91 -10.91
C GLY A 360 -5.37 20.07 -11.84
#